data_AF-A0A2W6BG72-F1
#
_entry.id   AF-A0A2W6BG72-F1
#
_cell.length_a   1.000
_cell.length_b   1.000
_cell.length_c   1.000
_cell.angle_alpha   90.00
_cell.angle_beta   90.00
_cell.angle_gamma   90.00
#
_symmetry.space_group_name_H-M   'P 1'
#
loop_
_entity.id
_entity.type
_entity.pdbx_description
1 polymer ?
#
loop_
_entity_poly.entity_id
_entity_poly.type
_entity_poly.pdbx_seq_one_letter_code
_entity_poly.pdbx_strand_id
1 'polypeptide(L)'
;MLTRRMERAAALLRNTDYNVAQVCVSVGLSSVGSFTTAFRRAFGESPTQYRERFPSPFAQAMIPTCIYEAVSRPRSSRNRED
;
A
#
# COMPACT_ATOMS: atom_id res chain seq x y z
N MET A 1 6.21 20.56 -9.29
CA MET A 1 5.00 20.24 -8.48
C MET A 1 4.47 18.83 -8.75
N LEU A 2 4.24 18.42 -10.02
CA LEU A 2 3.66 17.10 -10.33
C LEU A 2 4.63 15.91 -10.06
N THR A 3 5.91 16.06 -10.37
CA THR A 3 6.93 15.01 -10.16
C THR A 3 7.04 14.57 -8.69
N ARG A 4 7.09 15.52 -7.75
CA ARG A 4 7.10 15.24 -6.29
C ARG A 4 5.86 14.46 -5.83
N ARG A 5 4.69 14.74 -6.41
CA ARG A 5 3.46 13.98 -6.11
C ARG A 5 3.54 12.55 -6.63
N MET A 6 4.13 12.35 -7.81
CA MET A 6 4.34 11.02 -8.39
C MET A 6 5.37 10.20 -7.59
N GLU A 7 6.45 10.82 -7.11
CA GLU A 7 7.40 10.18 -6.18
C GLU A 7 6.70 9.72 -4.89
N ARG A 8 5.83 10.56 -4.32
CA ARG A 8 5.03 10.21 -3.13
C ARG A 8 4.06 9.08 -3.41
N ALA A 9 3.38 9.08 -4.56
CA ALA A 9 2.53 7.97 -4.98
C ALA A 9 3.30 6.65 -5.09
N ALA A 10 4.50 6.67 -5.68
CA ALA A 10 5.36 5.49 -5.78
C ALA A 10 5.83 5.00 -4.40
N ALA A 11 6.07 5.91 -3.45
CA ALA A 11 6.36 5.53 -2.07
C ALA A 11 5.16 4.86 -1.40
N LEU A 12 3.93 5.37 -1.59
CA LEU A 12 2.72 4.76 -1.04
C LEU A 12 2.45 3.38 -1.64
N LEU A 13 2.61 3.21 -2.95
CA LEU A 13 2.41 1.91 -3.62
C LEU A 13 3.38 0.83 -3.12
N ARG A 14 4.58 1.21 -2.64
CA ARG A 14 5.58 0.27 -2.12
C ARG A 14 5.43 -0.02 -0.64
N ASN A 15 5.04 0.98 0.15
CA ASN A 15 5.10 0.87 1.61
C ASN A 15 3.73 0.63 2.27
N THR A 16 2.65 0.63 1.48
CA THR A 16 1.29 0.47 2.00
C THR A 16 0.50 -0.49 1.14
N ASP A 17 -0.53 -1.10 1.71
CA ASP A 17 -1.46 -1.98 0.98
C ASP A 17 -2.60 -1.20 0.29
N TYR A 18 -2.48 0.13 0.20
CA TYR A 18 -3.48 0.97 -0.44
C TYR A 18 -3.71 0.59 -1.90
N ASN A 19 -4.98 0.60 -2.30
CA ASN A 19 -5.33 0.44 -3.69
C ASN A 19 -5.06 1.72 -4.49
N VAL A 20 -5.04 1.59 -5.82
CA VAL A 20 -4.69 2.69 -6.74
C VAL A 20 -5.57 3.93 -6.53
N ALA A 21 -6.85 3.76 -6.21
CA ALA A 21 -7.78 4.86 -5.95
C ALA A 21 -7.45 5.60 -4.65
N GLN A 22 -7.13 4.87 -3.57
CA GLN A 22 -6.69 5.45 -2.29
C GLN A 22 -5.40 6.25 -2.44
N VAL A 23 -4.43 5.73 -3.21
CA VAL A 23 -3.18 6.44 -3.50
C VAL A 23 -3.46 7.73 -4.30
N CYS A 24 -4.33 7.67 -5.30
CA CYS A 24 -4.74 8.83 -6.11
C CYS A 24 -5.26 9.98 -5.23
N VAL A 25 -6.19 9.68 -4.32
CA VAL A 25 -6.75 10.68 -3.40
C VAL A 25 -5.68 11.17 -2.42
N SER A 26 -4.81 10.28 -1.93
CA SER A 26 -3.74 10.62 -0.96
C SER A 26 -2.69 11.59 -1.52
N VAL A 27 -2.47 11.60 -2.85
CA VAL A 27 -1.57 12.56 -3.51
C VAL A 27 -2.28 13.82 -4.01
N GLY A 28 -3.58 13.97 -3.72
CA GLY A 28 -4.38 15.14 -4.07
C GLY A 28 -4.80 15.18 -5.54
N LEU A 29 -5.07 14.03 -6.16
CA LEU A 29 -5.64 13.91 -7.50
C LEU A 29 -7.10 13.47 -7.41
N SER A 30 -7.96 14.14 -8.17
CA SER A 30 -9.42 13.91 -8.15
C SER A 30 -9.87 12.77 -9.07
N SER A 31 -9.01 12.30 -9.98
CA SER A 31 -9.36 11.26 -10.96
C SER A 31 -8.24 10.23 -11.14
N VAL A 32 -8.63 8.96 -11.02
CA VAL A 32 -7.76 7.79 -11.21
C VAL A 32 -7.22 7.71 -12.64
N GLY A 33 -8.00 8.14 -13.64
CA GLY A 33 -7.56 8.17 -15.04
C GLY A 33 -6.40 9.14 -15.25
N SER A 34 -6.55 10.38 -14.75
CA SER A 34 -5.47 11.39 -14.81
C SER A 34 -4.24 10.95 -14.02
N PHE A 35 -4.44 10.34 -12.85
CA PHE A 35 -3.36 9.76 -12.06
C PHE A 35 -2.61 8.66 -12.83
N THR A 36 -3.33 7.70 -13.41
CA THR A 36 -2.72 6.56 -14.13
C THR A 36 -1.88 7.03 -15.30
N THR A 37 -2.39 7.98 -16.09
CA THR A 37 -1.65 8.57 -17.22
C THR A 37 -0.41 9.33 -16.74
N ALA A 38 -0.55 10.17 -15.71
CA ALA A 38 0.57 10.94 -15.18
C ALA A 38 1.65 10.02 -14.57
N PHE A 39 1.24 8.95 -13.88
CA PHE A 39 2.13 7.96 -13.28
C PHE A 39 2.89 7.19 -14.37
N ARG A 40 2.19 6.71 -15.41
CA ARG A 40 2.82 6.08 -16.59
C ARG A 40 3.82 6.99 -17.27
N ARG A 41 3.52 8.29 -17.41
CA ARG A 41 4.47 9.25 -18.00
C ARG A 41 5.72 9.46 -17.13
N ALA A 42 5.59 9.33 -15.80
CA ALA A 42 6.69 9.53 -14.87
C ALA A 42 7.57 8.27 -14.68
N PHE A 43 6.96 7.07 -14.66
CA PHE A 43 7.64 5.82 -14.30
C PHE A 43 7.67 4.77 -15.42
N GLY A 44 7.05 5.04 -16.57
CA GLY A 44 7.03 4.13 -17.73
C GLY A 44 6.01 2.99 -17.66
N GLU A 45 5.36 2.79 -16.51
CA GLU A 45 4.44 1.68 -16.28
C GLU A 45 3.20 2.09 -15.47
N SER A 46 2.19 1.22 -15.44
CA SER A 46 0.97 1.51 -14.65
C SER A 46 1.21 1.37 -13.14
N PRO A 47 0.44 2.10 -12.30
CA PRO A 47 0.52 1.97 -10.84
C PRO A 47 0.36 0.53 -10.33
N THR A 48 -0.50 -0.26 -10.99
CA THR A 48 -0.75 -1.67 -10.66
C THR A 48 0.47 -2.54 -10.94
N GLN A 49 1.07 -2.41 -12.13
CA GLN A 49 2.31 -3.12 -12.50
C GLN A 49 3.48 -2.72 -11.59
N TYR A 50 3.58 -1.43 -11.25
CA TYR A 50 4.58 -0.94 -10.30
C TYR A 50 4.43 -1.63 -8.94
N ARG A 51 3.19 -1.83 -8.45
CA ARG A 51 2.92 -2.52 -7.18
C ARG A 51 3.26 -4.01 -7.24
N GLU A 52 2.95 -4.68 -8.34
CA GLU A 52 3.28 -6.10 -8.52
C GLU A 52 4.79 -6.38 -8.48
N ARG A 53 5.60 -5.43 -8.99
CA ARG A 53 7.06 -5.55 -8.95
C ARG A 53 7.67 -5.27 -7.57
N PHE A 54 6.95 -4.54 -6.72
CA PHE A 54 7.34 -4.24 -5.34
C PHE A 54 6.25 -4.70 -4.38
N PRO A 55 6.09 -6.02 -4.19
CA PRO A 55 5.10 -6.54 -3.26
C PRO A 55 5.34 -5.95 -1.87
N SER A 56 4.24 -5.71 -1.16
CA SER A 56 4.23 -5.08 0.17
C SER A 56 5.30 -5.69 1.08
N PRO A 57 6.06 -4.89 1.84
CA PRO A 57 6.99 -5.38 2.85
C PRO A 57 6.33 -6.35 3.83
N PHE A 58 5.03 -6.20 4.10
CA PHE A 58 4.27 -7.17 4.90
C PHE A 58 4.04 -8.50 4.19
N ALA A 59 3.86 -8.49 2.86
CA ALA A 59 3.76 -9.71 2.06
C ALA A 59 5.13 -10.40 1.88
N GLN A 60 6.23 -9.63 1.91
CA GLN A 60 7.60 -10.16 1.82
C GLN A 60 8.25 -10.45 3.18
N ALA A 61 7.67 -9.96 4.28
CA ALA A 61 8.16 -10.25 5.61
C ALA A 61 7.96 -11.75 5.88
N MET A 62 9.03 -12.53 5.68
CA MET A 62 9.11 -13.91 6.13
C MET A 62 9.22 -13.88 7.66
N ILE A 63 8.09 -13.65 8.31
CA ILE A 63 7.97 -13.70 9.76
C ILE A 63 7.98 -15.18 10.15
N PRO A 64 8.89 -15.64 11.02
CA PRO A 64 8.85 -17.00 11.54
C PRO A 64 7.47 -17.32 12.12
N THR A 65 6.98 -18.53 11.91
CA THR A 65 5.63 -18.96 12.35
C THR A 65 5.38 -18.70 13.82
N CYS A 66 6.39 -18.86 14.68
CA CYS A 66 6.30 -18.57 16.11
C CYS A 66 5.97 -17.10 16.42
N ILE A 67 6.48 -16.15 15.62
CA ILE A 67 6.20 -14.73 15.79
C ILE A 67 4.82 -14.39 15.22
N TYR A 68 4.45 -14.96 14.06
CA TYR A 68 3.11 -14.78 13.50
C TYR A 68 2.03 -15.26 14.47
N GLU A 69 2.19 -16.44 15.07
CA GLU A 69 1.24 -16.93 16.08
C GLU A 69 1.21 -16.05 17.33
N ALA A 70 2.35 -15.52 17.78
CA ALA A 70 2.39 -14.63 18.93
C ALA A 70 1.61 -13.32 18.71
N VAL A 71 1.67 -12.74 17.50
CA VAL A 71 1.01 -11.46 17.19
C VAL A 71 -0.42 -11.62 16.67
N SER A 72 -0.75 -12.75 16.05
CA SER A 72 -2.07 -13.03 15.47
C SER A 72 -3.05 -13.64 16.47
N ARG A 73 -2.57 -14.04 17.65
CA ARG A 73 -3.42 -14.53 18.74
C ARG A 73 -4.49 -13.47 19.04
N PRO A 74 -5.79 -13.76 18.85
CA PRO A 74 -6.83 -12.82 19.19
C PRO A 74 -6.73 -12.53 20.68
N ARG A 75 -6.73 -11.24 21.06
CA ARG A 75 -6.79 -10.83 22.45
C ARG A 75 -8.12 -11.34 23.01
N SER A 76 -8.09 -12.52 23.61
CA SER A 76 -9.23 -13.11 24.29
C SER A 76 -9.76 -12.07 25.27
N SER A 77 -10.93 -11.55 24.95
CA SER A 77 -11.78 -10.81 25.86
C SER A 77 -12.01 -11.70 27.07
N ARG A 78 -11.28 -11.46 28.16
CA ARG A 78 -11.74 -11.86 29.49
C ARG A 78 -12.95 -10.99 29.80
N ASN A 79 -14.11 -11.37 29.26
CA ASN A 79 -15.36 -10.90 29.82
C ASN A 79 -15.60 -11.75 31.06
N ARG A 80 -15.30 -11.13 32.19
CA ARG A 80 -15.65 -11.61 33.52
C ARG A 80 -17.18 -11.61 33.60
N GLU A 81 -17.73 -12.80 33.77
CA GLU A 81 -19.14 -13.07 34.01
C GLU A 81 -19.54 -12.49 35.39
N ASP A 82 -20.62 -11.73 35.44
CA ASP A 82 -21.47 -11.47 36.62
C ASP A 82 -22.93 -11.39 36.11
#